data_AF-A0A661KG14-F1
#
_entry.id   AF-A0A661KG14-F1
#
_cell.length_a   1.000
_cell.length_b   1.000
_cell.length_c   1.000
_cell.angle_alpha   90.00
_cell.angle_beta   90.00
_cell.angle_gamma   90.00
#
_symmetry.space_group_name_H-M   'P 1'
#
loop_
_entity.id
_entity.type
_entity.pdbx_description
1 polymer ?
#
loop_
_entity_poly.entity_id
_entity_poly.type
_entity_poly.pdbx_seq_one_letter_code
_entity_poly.pdbx_strand_id
1 'polypeptide(L)'
;MSSRSRQRGKANQRETARILREIDKELRNIGIVGEEDLLGRYIVVECKERQRLPKWLLSSFEQLRPERHPTKIHVVQLHMLGMRRMKDLILMSMRTFIKLLKGYILWEESKGGKDERSSSD
;
A
#
# COMPACT_ATOMS: atom_id res chain seq x y z
N MET A 1 -22.79 13.34 -3.40
CA MET A 1 -22.12 12.67 -2.25
C MET A 1 -22.28 13.54 -1.00
N SER A 2 -22.73 12.99 0.13
CA SER A 2 -22.90 13.77 1.37
C SER A 2 -21.55 14.20 1.95
N SER A 3 -21.51 15.36 2.63
CA SER A 3 -20.29 15.90 3.26
C SER A 3 -19.62 14.90 4.21
N ARG A 4 -20.42 14.12 4.95
CA ARG A 4 -19.96 13.06 5.86
C ARG A 4 -19.17 11.96 5.15
N SER A 5 -19.62 11.51 3.97
CA SER A 5 -18.91 10.45 3.24
C SER A 5 -17.54 10.92 2.74
N ARG A 6 -17.46 12.18 2.31
CA ARG A 6 -16.20 12.80 1.87
C ARG A 6 -15.23 12.99 3.06
N GLN A 7 -15.73 13.42 4.21
CA GLN A 7 -14.94 13.54 5.44
C GLN A 7 -14.37 12.19 5.89
N ARG A 8 -15.16 11.12 5.83
CA ARG A 8 -14.68 9.76 6.14
C ARG A 8 -13.56 9.32 5.19
N GLY A 9 -13.72 9.49 3.89
CA GLY A 9 -12.67 9.17 2.91
C GLY A 9 -11.34 9.88 3.22
N LYS A 10 -11.40 11.20 3.50
CA LYS A 10 -10.21 11.96 3.92
C LYS A 10 -9.62 11.48 5.26
N ALA A 11 -10.45 11.04 6.20
CA ALA A 11 -9.98 10.46 7.45
C ALA A 11 -9.27 9.12 7.22
N ASN A 12 -9.81 8.26 6.36
CA ASN A 12 -9.19 7.00 5.96
C ASN A 12 -7.79 7.24 5.36
N GLN A 13 -7.69 8.11 4.36
CA GLN A 13 -6.41 8.44 3.72
C GLN A 13 -5.37 8.97 4.72
N ARG A 14 -5.78 9.85 5.64
CA ARG A 14 -4.87 10.39 6.67
C ARG A 14 -4.36 9.31 7.61
N GLU A 15 -5.24 8.40 8.04
CA GLU A 15 -4.86 7.32 8.95
C GLU A 15 -3.96 6.28 8.27
N THR A 16 -4.28 5.90 7.03
CA THR A 16 -3.42 5.04 6.22
C THR A 16 -2.05 5.67 5.99
N ALA A 17 -2.00 6.97 5.66
CA ALA A 17 -0.73 7.68 5.51
C ALA A 17 0.07 7.69 6.82
N ARG A 18 -0.59 7.91 7.97
CA ARG A 18 0.07 7.90 9.29
C ARG A 18 0.78 6.57 9.55
N ILE A 19 0.11 5.44 9.31
CA ILE A 19 0.65 4.10 9.52
C ILE A 19 1.80 3.82 8.55
N LEU A 20 1.58 4.04 7.24
CA LEU A 20 2.56 3.67 6.23
C LEU A 20 3.81 4.57 6.22
N ARG A 21 3.72 5.78 6.78
CA ARG A 21 4.89 6.64 7.04
C ARG A 21 5.88 6.06 8.04
N GLU A 22 5.52 5.03 8.80
CA GLU A 22 6.51 4.31 9.60
C GLU A 22 7.58 3.67 8.71
N ILE A 23 7.21 3.27 7.50
CA ILE A 23 8.07 2.61 6.50
C ILE A 23 8.50 3.57 5.38
N ASP A 24 7.57 4.31 4.77
CA ASP A 24 7.85 5.26 3.69
C ASP A 24 7.70 6.71 4.19
N LYS A 25 8.80 7.28 4.72
CA LYS A 25 8.81 8.61 5.34
C LYS A 25 8.39 9.73 4.40
N GLU A 26 8.50 9.52 3.09
CA GLU A 26 8.20 10.51 2.06
C GLU A 26 6.73 10.45 1.59
N LEU A 27 5.92 9.54 2.14
CA LEU A 27 4.52 9.34 1.75
C LEU A 27 3.64 10.58 2.00
N ARG A 28 2.98 11.06 0.94
CA ARG A 28 2.10 12.24 0.93
C ARG A 28 0.67 11.84 0.63
N ASN A 29 -0.29 12.57 1.21
CA ASN A 29 -1.69 12.50 0.83
C ASN A 29 -1.94 13.53 -0.27
N ILE A 30 -2.36 13.09 -1.44
CA ILE A 30 -2.62 13.93 -2.61
C ILE A 30 -4.05 14.45 -2.55
N GLY A 31 -5.03 13.55 -2.43
CA GLY A 31 -6.44 13.90 -2.23
C GLY A 31 -7.07 14.70 -3.36
N ILE A 32 -6.51 14.63 -4.58
CA ILE A 32 -6.99 15.28 -5.80
C ILE A 32 -7.84 14.27 -6.58
N VAL A 33 -9.01 14.70 -7.06
CA VAL A 33 -9.89 13.83 -7.84
C VAL A 33 -9.20 13.42 -9.14
N GLY A 34 -9.16 12.13 -9.41
CA GLY A 34 -8.55 11.59 -10.62
C GLY A 34 -7.04 11.38 -10.53
N GLU A 35 -6.44 11.63 -9.36
CA GLU A 35 -5.06 11.26 -9.02
C GLU A 35 -5.07 10.16 -7.96
N GLU A 36 -3.92 9.56 -7.69
CA GLU A 36 -3.76 8.52 -6.66
C GLU A 36 -3.93 9.13 -5.26
N ASP A 37 -4.53 8.39 -4.32
CA ASP A 37 -4.79 8.94 -2.99
C ASP A 37 -3.51 9.29 -2.20
N LEU A 38 -2.55 8.36 -2.15
CA LEU A 38 -1.25 8.56 -1.48
C LEU A 38 -0.08 8.21 -2.39
N LEU A 39 0.97 9.02 -2.33
CA LEU A 39 2.19 8.88 -3.13
C LEU A 39 3.43 9.04 -2.26
N GLY A 40 4.26 8.00 -2.20
CA GLY A 40 5.52 7.99 -1.45
C GLY A 40 6.72 7.70 -2.34
N ARG A 41 7.87 7.45 -1.72
CA ARG A 41 9.09 7.09 -2.46
C ARG A 41 8.99 5.68 -3.03
N TYR A 42 8.50 4.74 -2.24
CA TYR A 42 8.44 3.32 -2.58
C TYR A 42 7.04 2.86 -2.94
N ILE A 43 6.01 3.51 -2.41
CA ILE A 43 4.62 3.04 -2.56
C ILE A 43 3.69 4.07 -3.20
N VAL A 44 2.67 3.56 -3.89
CA VAL A 44 1.48 4.28 -4.37
C VAL A 44 0.26 3.56 -3.78
N VAL A 45 -0.63 4.29 -3.13
CA VAL A 45 -1.74 3.71 -2.39
C VAL A 45 -3.05 4.37 -2.81
N GLU A 46 -4.02 3.53 -3.18
CA GLU A 46 -5.42 3.93 -3.32
C GLU A 46 -6.19 3.51 -2.06
N CYS A 47 -6.90 4.45 -1.42
CA CYS A 47 -7.51 4.22 -0.12
C CYS A 47 -9.03 4.05 -0.25
N LYS A 48 -9.54 2.88 0.16
CA LYS A 48 -10.96 2.56 0.11
C LYS A 48 -11.50 2.18 1.48
N GLU A 49 -12.74 2.56 1.76
CA GLU A 49 -13.44 2.22 3.00
C GLU A 49 -14.83 1.68 2.69
N ARG A 50 -15.22 0.52 3.23
CA ARG A 50 -16.54 -0.09 2.98
C ARG A 50 -17.10 -0.85 4.17
N GLN A 51 -18.41 -1.06 4.16
CA GLN A 51 -19.10 -1.96 5.10
C GLN A 51 -19.04 -3.43 4.68
N ARG A 52 -18.93 -3.72 3.37
CA ARG A 52 -18.91 -5.08 2.81
C ARG A 52 -17.88 -5.13 1.68
N LEU A 53 -17.26 -6.30 1.50
CA LEU A 53 -16.33 -6.60 0.40
C LEU A 53 -17.09 -6.57 -0.93
N PRO A 54 -16.77 -5.63 -1.84
CA PRO A 54 -17.61 -5.40 -3.01
C PRO A 54 -16.94 -5.86 -4.32
N LYS A 55 -17.76 -6.17 -5.32
CA LYS A 55 -17.30 -6.62 -6.66
C LYS A 55 -16.43 -5.60 -7.41
N TRP A 56 -16.56 -4.31 -7.11
CA TRP A 56 -15.79 -3.25 -7.77
C TRP A 56 -14.32 -3.20 -7.35
N LEU A 57 -13.88 -4.04 -6.41
CA LEU A 57 -12.49 -4.07 -5.92
C LEU A 57 -11.47 -4.16 -7.07
N LEU A 58 -11.82 -4.85 -8.16
CA LEU A 58 -11.02 -4.94 -9.39
C LEU A 58 -10.80 -3.57 -10.06
N SER A 59 -11.83 -2.73 -10.15
CA SER A 59 -11.74 -1.38 -10.74
C SER A 59 -10.86 -0.43 -9.93
N SER A 60 -10.57 -0.74 -8.67
CA SER A 60 -9.65 0.08 -7.85
C SER A 60 -8.22 0.03 -8.39
N PHE A 61 -7.82 -1.07 -9.02
CA PHE A 61 -6.48 -1.20 -9.59
C PHE A 61 -6.26 -0.29 -10.80
N GLU A 62 -7.33 0.04 -11.53
CA GLU A 62 -7.28 0.99 -12.66
C GLU A 62 -6.89 2.40 -12.19
N GLN A 63 -7.13 2.73 -10.92
CA GLN A 63 -6.81 4.05 -10.36
C GLN A 63 -5.34 4.20 -9.99
N LEU A 64 -4.58 3.11 -9.88
CA LEU A 64 -3.18 3.13 -9.46
C LEU A 64 -2.21 3.55 -10.58
N ARG A 65 -2.64 3.55 -11.85
CA ARG A 65 -1.87 4.07 -13.01
C ARG A 65 -0.38 3.67 -12.99
N PRO A 66 -0.05 2.35 -13.04
CA PRO A 66 1.31 1.84 -12.98
C PRO A 66 2.29 2.47 -13.97
N GLU A 67 1.81 2.90 -15.13
CA GLU A 67 2.57 3.63 -16.14
C GLU A 67 3.13 4.97 -15.65
N ARG A 68 2.46 5.65 -14.70
CA ARG A 68 2.94 6.92 -14.11
C ARG A 68 4.05 6.71 -13.11
N HIS A 69 4.04 5.56 -12.44
CA HIS A 69 4.95 5.24 -11.34
C HIS A 69 5.50 3.81 -11.45
N PRO A 70 6.23 3.48 -12.53
CA PRO A 70 6.55 2.09 -12.89
C PRO A 70 7.52 1.40 -11.93
N THR A 71 8.26 2.18 -11.14
CA THR A 71 9.24 1.69 -10.17
C THR A 71 8.69 1.52 -8.76
N LYS A 72 7.45 1.96 -8.51
CA LYS A 72 6.83 1.91 -7.18
C LYS A 72 6.00 0.65 -6.98
N ILE A 73 5.69 0.36 -5.73
CA ILE A 73 4.78 -0.71 -5.33
C ILE A 73 3.37 -0.14 -5.27
N HIS A 74 2.48 -0.71 -6.07
CA HIS A 74 1.11 -0.24 -6.26
C HIS A 74 0.17 -1.11 -5.45
N VAL A 75 -0.56 -0.49 -4.53
CA VAL A 75 -1.48 -1.20 -3.63
C VAL A 75 -2.80 -0.46 -3.47
N VAL A 76 -3.87 -1.23 -3.27
CA VAL A 76 -5.15 -0.73 -2.78
C VAL A 76 -5.22 -1.08 -1.30
N GLN A 77 -5.35 -0.07 -0.44
CA GLN A 77 -5.69 -0.27 0.95
C GLN A 77 -7.23 -0.27 1.08
N LEU A 78 -7.76 -1.30 1.75
CA LEU A 78 -9.19 -1.42 2.04
C LEU A 78 -9.43 -1.51 3.54
N HIS A 79 -10.07 -0.47 4.07
CA HIS A 79 -10.63 -0.46 5.42
C HIS A 79 -12.05 -1.01 5.43
N MET A 80 -12.29 -1.97 6.32
CA MET A 80 -13.63 -2.47 6.61
C MET A 80 -14.20 -1.75 7.83
N LEU A 81 -15.36 -1.12 7.68
CA LEU A 81 -15.97 -0.34 8.75
C LEU A 81 -16.20 -1.19 10.01
N GLY A 82 -15.81 -0.63 11.16
CA GLY A 82 -15.87 -1.31 12.46
C GLY A 82 -14.66 -2.19 12.77
N MET A 83 -13.73 -2.39 11.84
CA MET A 83 -12.48 -3.11 12.09
C MET A 83 -11.39 -2.16 12.62
N ARG A 84 -10.36 -2.75 13.28
CA ARG A 84 -9.15 -2.01 13.66
C ARG A 84 -8.28 -1.78 12.43
N ARG A 85 -7.60 -0.62 12.37
CA ARG A 85 -6.77 -0.19 11.21
C ARG A 85 -5.64 -1.15 10.83
N MET A 86 -5.00 -1.78 11.82
CA MET A 86 -3.97 -2.80 11.56
C MET A 86 -4.52 -4.12 10.97
N LYS A 87 -5.84 -4.24 10.82
CA LYS A 87 -6.51 -5.35 10.13
C LYS A 87 -7.02 -4.95 8.75
N ASP A 88 -6.61 -3.79 8.23
CA ASP A 88 -6.95 -3.37 6.88
C ASP A 88 -6.34 -4.34 5.85
N LEU A 89 -7.05 -4.56 4.76
CA LEU A 89 -6.60 -5.42 3.68
C LEU A 89 -5.72 -4.61 2.72
N ILE A 90 -4.58 -5.18 2.34
CA ILE A 90 -3.75 -4.67 1.27
C ILE A 90 -3.93 -5.57 0.06
N LEU A 91 -4.42 -4.99 -1.03
CA LEU A 91 -4.59 -5.70 -2.29
C LEU A 91 -3.58 -5.19 -3.30
N MET A 92 -3.01 -6.12 -4.06
CA MET A 92 -2.03 -5.83 -5.10
C MET A 92 -2.24 -6.78 -6.28
N SER A 93 -1.70 -6.41 -7.45
CA SER A 93 -1.70 -7.33 -8.59
C SER A 93 -0.80 -8.55 -8.30
N MET A 94 -1.11 -9.70 -8.90
CA MET A 94 -0.25 -10.89 -8.82
C MET A 94 1.19 -10.58 -9.26
N ARG A 95 1.36 -9.73 -10.28
CA ARG A 95 2.67 -9.26 -10.75
C ARG A 95 3.45 -8.54 -9.65
N THR A 96 2.79 -7.62 -8.95
CA THR A 96 3.40 -6.87 -7.83
C THR A 96 3.76 -7.82 -6.70
N PHE A 97 2.85 -8.74 -6.34
CA PHE A 97 3.10 -9.74 -5.30
C PHE A 97 4.32 -10.62 -5.62
N ILE A 98 4.43 -11.14 -6.85
CA ILE A 98 5.58 -11.95 -7.27
C ILE A 98 6.89 -11.15 -7.16
N LYS A 99 6.90 -9.87 -7.55
CA LYS A 99 8.11 -9.02 -7.41
C LYS A 99 8.53 -8.87 -5.95
N LEU A 100 7.58 -8.62 -5.05
CA LEU A 100 7.85 -8.50 -3.62
C LEU A 100 8.33 -9.82 -3.03
N LEU A 101 7.70 -10.94 -3.39
CA LEU A 101 8.08 -12.27 -2.92
C LEU A 101 9.51 -12.62 -3.35
N LYS A 102 9.89 -12.35 -4.61
CA LYS A 102 11.26 -12.52 -5.07
C LYS A 102 12.26 -11.66 -4.27
N GLY A 103 11.91 -10.40 -4.05
CA GLY A 103 12.75 -9.50 -3.24
C GLY A 103 12.93 -9.99 -1.80
N TYR A 104 11.86 -10.50 -1.18
CA TYR A 104 11.90 -11.09 0.16
C TYR A 104 12.78 -12.34 0.22
N ILE A 105 12.62 -13.28 -0.72
CA ILE A 105 13.43 -14.50 -0.78
C ILE A 105 14.92 -14.16 -0.87
N LEU A 106 15.30 -13.27 -1.80
CA LEU A 106 16.69 -12.84 -1.95
C LEU A 106 17.24 -12.16 -0.69
N TRP A 107 16.42 -11.37 -0.01
CA TRP A 107 16.81 -10.73 1.24
C TRP A 107 17.04 -11.76 2.36
N GLU A 108 16.16 -12.74 2.52
CA GLU A 108 16.33 -13.82 3.51
C GLU A 108 17.59 -14.66 3.22
N GLU A 109 17.81 -15.05 1.97
CA GLU A 109 19.01 -15.79 1.56
C GLU A 109 20.29 -14.98 1.82
N SER A 110 20.25 -13.65 1.64
CA SER A 110 21.40 -12.78 1.91
C SER A 110 21.80 -12.69 3.39
N LYS A 111 20.90 -13.02 4.31
CA LYS A 111 21.22 -13.10 5.74
C LYS A 111 21.98 -14.36 6.08
N GLY A 112 21.64 -15.49 5.46
CA GLY A 112 22.31 -16.78 5.68
C GLY A 112 23.79 -16.79 5.26
N GLY A 113 24.18 -15.94 4.30
CA GLY A 113 25.58 -15.81 3.87
C GLY A 113 26.47 -14.89 4.71
N LYS A 114 25.93 -14.21 5.74
CA LYS A 114 26.71 -13.32 6.62
C LYS A 114 27.33 -14.01 7.83
N ASP A 115 26.80 -15.15 8.25
CA ASP A 115 27.27 -15.83 9.48
C ASP A 115 28.50 -16.72 9.26
N GLU A 116 28.83 -17.10 8.01
CA GLU A 116 29.97 -17.99 7.73
C GLU A 116 31.31 -17.28 7.52
N ARG A 117 31.36 -15.93 7.52
CA ARG A 117 32.61 -15.17 7.27
C ARG A 117 33.23 -14.51 8.50
N SER A 118 32.71 -14.77 9.70
CA SER A 118 33.19 -14.18 10.96
C SER A 118 33.81 -15.19 11.94
N SER A 119 34.17 -16.39 11.48
CA SER A 119 34.76 -17.45 12.33
C SER A 119 36.14 -17.92 11.85
N SER A 120 36.91 -17.05 11.23
CA SER A 120 38.28 -17.36 10.82
C SER A 120 39.19 -16.16 11.04
N ASP A 121 39.54 -15.92 12.31
CA ASP A 121 40.74 -15.20 12.75
C ASP A 121 41.34 -15.97 13.95
#